data_AF-A0A818YEZ7-F1
#
_entry.id   AF-A0A818YEZ7-F1
#
_cell.length_a   1.000
_cell.length_b   1.000
_cell.length_c   1.000
_cell.angle_alpha   90.00
_cell.angle_beta   90.00
_cell.angle_gamma   90.00
#
_symmetry.space_group_name_H-M   'P 1'
#
loop_
_entity.id
_entity.type
_entity.pdbx_description
1 polymer ?
#
loop_
_entity_poly.entity_id
_entity_poly.type
_entity_poly.pdbx_seq_one_letter_code
_entity_poly.pdbx_strand_id
1 'polypeptide(L)'
;FAGFWLGDQLISLDLIFFDLQYFICFYAYDIQWIQPTTKHGVFCTGWSQFFLQTVFILLPSWFRFAQCIRRYRDTKAKFPHLANAGKYASGFLVAITNTIRRATIPAYQHQPALNPFLYLWFLSSLIGSIYKLVWDLKMDYGFFHKNAGENKYLREQIIYSSKIYYYAAIIENILFRFIWIINIFIYFDTPAAEYADIIGFAFGIIEVIRRFIWNYFRLENEHLNNCGEFRAVRDIPIQKTVTVASGYSALLESIGSLSNLGDEHNTRRRQSMIRRQTITAMERARELTVLNKVFDDDTIVSVSSTTATNSNQAKNMSNNRESSSSTISSSNSLVVVNPFNTRTLPT
;
A
#
# COMPACT_ATOMS: atom_id res chain seq x y z
N PHE A 1 8.93 0.96 -1.46
CA PHE A 1 7.72 1.52 -2.09
C PHE A 1 7.94 1.89 -3.58
N ALA A 2 8.91 2.74 -3.91
CA ALA A 2 9.12 3.26 -5.27
C ALA A 2 9.16 2.22 -6.41
N GLY A 3 9.94 1.14 -6.30
CA GLY A 3 9.99 0.11 -7.35
C GLY A 3 8.68 -0.66 -7.53
N PHE A 4 7.88 -0.82 -6.47
CA PHE A 4 6.54 -1.37 -6.58
C PHE A 4 5.62 -0.41 -7.34
N TRP A 5 5.64 0.87 -6.95
CA TRP A 5 4.83 1.93 -7.53
C TRP A 5 5.11 2.13 -9.03
N LEU A 6 6.39 2.27 -9.41
CA LEU A 6 6.81 2.45 -10.81
C LEU A 6 6.33 1.29 -11.68
N GLY A 7 6.46 0.06 -11.17
CA GLY A 7 6.01 -1.11 -11.89
C GLY A 7 4.51 -1.09 -12.18
N ASP A 8 3.68 -0.59 -11.26
CA ASP A 8 2.23 -0.51 -11.51
C ASP A 8 1.86 0.63 -12.47
N GLN A 9 2.67 1.70 -12.55
CA GLN A 9 2.52 2.69 -13.62
C GLN A 9 2.82 2.09 -14.99
N LEU A 10 3.87 1.26 -15.09
CA LEU A 10 4.21 0.58 -16.37
C LEU A 10 3.08 -0.32 -16.88
N ILE A 11 2.31 -0.95 -15.99
CA ILE A 11 1.16 -1.78 -16.36
C ILE A 11 0.06 -0.95 -17.04
N SER A 12 -0.09 0.33 -16.68
CA SER A 12 -1.05 1.25 -17.30
C SER A 12 -0.60 1.78 -18.65
N LEU A 13 0.62 1.49 -19.08
CA LEU A 13 1.13 1.86 -20.40
C LEU A 13 0.92 0.72 -21.42
N ASP A 14 0.08 -0.26 -21.13
CA ASP A 14 -0.16 -1.42 -21.99
C ASP A 14 -0.57 -1.03 -23.41
N LEU A 15 -1.38 0.01 -23.59
CA LEU A 15 -1.73 0.59 -24.89
C LEU A 15 -0.49 1.07 -25.65
N ILE A 16 0.42 1.79 -24.99
CA ILE A 16 1.65 2.29 -25.61
C ILE A 16 2.56 1.12 -26.01
N PHE A 17 2.69 0.12 -25.15
CA PHE A 17 3.47 -1.08 -25.48
C PHE A 17 2.84 -1.85 -26.65
N PHE A 18 1.52 -1.93 -26.71
CA PHE A 18 0.82 -2.55 -27.84
C PHE A 18 1.06 -1.79 -29.16
N ASP A 19 1.04 -0.47 -29.13
CA ASP A 19 1.24 0.39 -30.31
C ASP A 19 2.71 0.54 -30.70
N LEU A 20 3.66 0.15 -29.85
CA LEU A 20 5.09 0.27 -30.13
C LEU A 20 5.51 -0.48 -31.40
N GLN A 21 4.89 -1.64 -31.68
CA GLN A 21 5.14 -2.37 -32.93
C GLN A 21 4.71 -1.53 -34.14
N TYR A 22 3.51 -0.96 -34.11
CA TYR A 22 3.01 -0.10 -35.19
C TYR A 22 3.89 1.15 -35.34
N PHE A 23 4.22 1.81 -34.23
CA PHE A 23 5.13 2.96 -34.20
C PHE A 23 6.46 2.64 -34.88
N ILE A 24 7.12 1.54 -34.51
CA ILE A 24 8.39 1.14 -35.12
C ILE A 24 8.21 0.90 -36.63
N CYS A 25 7.16 0.19 -37.03
CA CYS A 25 6.93 -0.12 -38.44
C CYS A 25 6.62 1.13 -39.28
N PHE A 26 5.78 2.02 -38.76
CA PHE A 26 5.43 3.27 -39.41
C PHE A 26 6.66 4.14 -39.68
N TYR A 27 7.49 4.38 -38.65
CA TYR A 27 8.67 5.24 -38.79
C TYR A 27 9.82 4.60 -39.58
N ALA A 28 9.92 3.26 -39.57
CA ALA A 28 11.01 2.56 -40.25
C ALA A 28 10.71 2.22 -41.72
N TYR A 29 9.45 2.01 -42.10
CA TYR A 29 9.10 1.49 -43.43
C TYR A 29 8.03 2.33 -44.16
N ASP A 30 7.06 2.91 -43.44
CA ASP A 30 5.94 3.61 -44.08
C ASP A 30 6.22 5.11 -44.30
N ILE A 31 6.98 5.74 -43.40
CA ILE A 31 7.47 7.11 -43.63
C ILE A 31 8.48 7.06 -44.77
N GLN A 32 8.07 7.58 -45.93
CA GLN A 32 8.88 7.74 -47.12
C GLN A 32 9.88 8.88 -46.92
N TRP A 33 10.93 8.63 -46.13
CA TRP A 33 11.95 9.65 -45.84
C TRP A 33 12.65 10.17 -47.10
N ILE A 34 12.79 9.33 -48.14
CA ILE A 34 13.56 9.67 -49.36
C ILE A 34 12.97 9.04 -50.65
N GLN A 35 12.52 7.78 -50.65
CA GLN A 35 11.96 7.07 -51.81
C GLN A 35 10.88 6.07 -51.36
N PRO A 36 9.83 5.78 -52.18
CA PRO A 36 8.84 4.77 -51.85
C PRO A 36 9.47 3.38 -51.87
N THR A 37 9.74 2.81 -50.70
CA THR A 37 10.16 1.41 -50.55
C THR A 37 8.93 0.53 -50.38
N THR A 38 8.70 -0.40 -51.31
CA THR A 38 7.63 -1.42 -51.18
C THR A 38 7.99 -2.56 -50.22
N LYS A 39 9.21 -2.55 -49.67
CA LYS A 39 9.70 -3.56 -48.74
C LYS A 39 9.22 -3.25 -47.33
N HIS A 40 8.26 -4.03 -46.86
CA HIS A 40 7.81 -4.00 -45.48
C HIS A 40 8.78 -4.82 -44.63
N GLY A 41 9.08 -4.34 -43.42
CA GLY A 41 9.87 -5.09 -42.45
C GLY A 41 9.21 -6.43 -42.11
N VAL A 42 10.03 -7.44 -41.81
CA VAL A 42 9.54 -8.78 -41.44
C VAL A 42 8.53 -8.71 -40.29
N PHE A 43 8.69 -7.80 -39.34
CA PHE A 43 7.78 -7.63 -38.18
C PHE A 43 6.60 -6.68 -38.41
N CYS A 44 6.35 -6.25 -39.65
CA CYS A 44 5.32 -5.27 -39.96
C CYS A 44 4.10 -5.87 -40.66
N THR A 45 4.15 -7.15 -41.04
CA THR A 45 3.04 -7.85 -41.69
C THR A 45 2.87 -9.27 -41.16
N GLY A 46 1.69 -9.84 -41.34
CA GLY A 46 1.41 -11.25 -41.06
C GLY A 46 1.63 -11.68 -39.61
N TRP A 47 2.08 -12.93 -39.43
CA TRP A 47 2.23 -13.55 -38.11
C TRP A 47 3.34 -12.94 -37.24
N SER A 48 4.39 -12.43 -37.86
CA SER A 48 5.53 -11.79 -37.20
C SER A 48 5.16 -10.44 -36.59
N GLN A 49 4.22 -9.70 -37.20
CA GLN A 49 3.61 -8.52 -36.59
C GLN A 49 2.92 -8.88 -35.27
N PHE A 50 2.03 -9.88 -35.31
CA PHE A 50 1.31 -10.31 -34.10
C PHE A 50 2.28 -10.74 -33.01
N PHE A 51 3.30 -11.53 -33.35
CA PHE A 51 4.33 -11.96 -32.40
C PHE A 51 5.04 -10.78 -31.72
N LEU A 52 5.54 -9.80 -32.48
CA LEU A 52 6.27 -8.67 -31.91
C LEU A 52 5.37 -7.81 -31.01
N GLN A 53 4.12 -7.60 -31.44
CA GLN A 53 3.12 -6.89 -30.64
C GLN A 53 2.80 -7.63 -29.33
N THR A 54 2.69 -8.96 -29.35
CA THR A 54 2.54 -9.78 -28.15
C THR A 54 3.73 -9.64 -27.20
N VAL A 55 4.95 -9.64 -27.74
CA VAL A 55 6.16 -9.45 -26.92
C VAL A 55 6.06 -8.13 -26.17
N PHE A 56 5.77 -7.02 -26.87
CA PHE A 56 5.71 -5.71 -26.21
C PHE A 56 4.61 -5.60 -25.16
N ILE A 57 3.37 -6.02 -25.45
CA ILE A 57 2.27 -5.95 -24.46
C ILE A 57 2.53 -6.85 -23.24
N LEU A 58 3.32 -7.91 -23.37
CA LEU A 58 3.71 -8.78 -22.26
C LEU A 58 4.78 -8.16 -21.35
N LEU A 59 5.62 -7.25 -21.85
CA LEU A 59 6.78 -6.73 -21.12
C LEU A 59 6.41 -6.13 -19.74
N PRO A 60 5.41 -5.24 -19.61
CA PRO A 60 5.05 -4.69 -18.30
C PRO A 60 4.65 -5.76 -17.29
N SER A 61 3.81 -6.72 -17.72
CA SER A 61 3.37 -7.83 -16.88
C SER A 61 4.53 -8.74 -16.50
N TRP A 62 5.49 -8.95 -17.41
CA TRP A 62 6.68 -9.75 -17.17
C TRP A 62 7.58 -9.13 -16.11
N PHE A 63 7.87 -7.84 -16.21
CA PHE A 63 8.69 -7.15 -15.22
C PHE A 63 8.07 -7.22 -13.83
N ARG A 64 6.74 -7.05 -13.73
CA ARG A 64 6.03 -7.18 -12.45
C ARG A 64 6.04 -8.60 -11.90
N PHE A 65 5.79 -9.58 -12.75
CA PHE A 65 5.87 -10.98 -12.38
C PHE A 65 7.27 -11.30 -11.82
N ALA A 66 8.33 -10.96 -12.56
CA ALA A 66 9.72 -11.19 -12.15
C ALA A 66 10.06 -10.48 -10.83
N GLN A 67 9.62 -9.24 -10.64
CA GLN A 67 9.76 -8.52 -9.37
C GLN A 67 9.09 -9.26 -8.21
N CYS A 68 7.87 -9.76 -8.40
CA CYS A 68 7.13 -10.48 -7.38
C CYS A 68 7.80 -11.80 -7.00
N ILE A 69 8.27 -12.56 -7.99
CA ILE A 69 9.03 -13.81 -7.77
C ILE A 69 10.34 -13.54 -7.04
N ARG A 70 11.08 -12.49 -7.43
CA ARG A 70 12.29 -12.09 -6.73
C ARG A 70 12.02 -11.77 -5.27
N ARG A 71 10.99 -10.96 -4.97
CA ARG A 71 10.63 -10.62 -3.59
C ARG A 71 10.23 -11.85 -2.78
N TYR A 72 9.48 -12.79 -3.37
CA TYR A 72 9.21 -14.06 -2.72
C TYR A 72 10.49 -14.84 -2.41
N ARG A 73 11.44 -14.90 -3.36
CA ARG A 73 12.71 -15.59 -3.14
C ARG A 73 13.50 -14.98 -1.99
N ASP A 74 13.50 -13.64 -1.90
CA ASP A 74 14.30 -12.89 -0.94
C ASP A 74 13.66 -12.88 0.47
N THR A 75 12.33 -12.81 0.59
CA THR A 75 11.63 -12.77 1.90
C THR A 75 11.04 -14.11 2.37
N LYS A 76 10.90 -15.08 1.45
CA LYS A 76 10.15 -16.35 1.63
C LYS A 76 8.67 -16.19 2.01
N ALA A 77 8.14 -14.97 2.04
CA ALA A 77 6.74 -14.70 2.36
C ALA A 77 5.86 -14.99 1.13
N LYS A 78 5.06 -16.06 1.19
CA LYS A 78 4.15 -16.44 0.08
C LYS A 78 3.14 -15.34 -0.21
N PHE A 79 2.55 -14.74 0.82
CA PHE A 79 1.66 -13.60 0.71
C PHE A 79 2.39 -12.32 1.17
N PRO A 80 2.25 -11.19 0.45
CA PRO A 80 1.46 -10.98 -0.76
C PRO A 80 2.17 -11.37 -2.07
N HIS A 81 3.44 -11.80 -2.04
CA HIS A 81 4.29 -11.85 -3.22
C HIS A 81 3.83 -12.83 -4.32
N LEU A 82 3.54 -14.09 -3.99
CA LEU A 82 3.09 -15.07 -4.99
C LEU A 82 1.69 -14.78 -5.51
N ALA A 83 0.80 -14.28 -4.65
CA ALA A 83 -0.52 -13.84 -5.08
C ALA A 83 -0.40 -12.69 -6.10
N ASN A 84 0.46 -11.70 -5.81
CA ASN A 84 0.72 -10.61 -6.74
C ASN A 84 1.37 -11.11 -8.04
N ALA A 85 2.28 -12.10 -7.98
CA ALA A 85 2.83 -12.74 -9.18
C ALA A 85 1.71 -13.38 -10.02
N GLY A 86 0.79 -14.13 -9.40
CA GLY A 86 -0.38 -14.70 -10.06
C GLY A 86 -1.27 -13.65 -10.72
N LYS A 87 -1.43 -12.48 -10.09
CA LYS A 87 -2.16 -11.34 -10.67
C LYS A 87 -1.54 -10.92 -12.01
N TYR A 88 -0.22 -10.74 -12.10
CA TYR A 88 0.43 -10.37 -13.36
C TYR A 88 0.52 -11.52 -14.35
N ALA A 89 0.59 -12.77 -13.87
CA ALA A 89 0.52 -13.96 -14.73
C ALA A 89 -0.83 -14.05 -15.48
N SER A 90 -1.93 -13.60 -14.87
CA SER A 90 -3.22 -13.50 -15.58
C SER A 90 -3.15 -12.60 -16.81
N GLY A 91 -2.27 -11.57 -16.80
CA GLY A 91 -2.02 -10.71 -17.95
C GLY A 91 -1.40 -11.45 -19.13
N PHE A 92 -0.58 -12.48 -18.87
CA PHE A 92 0.01 -13.30 -19.93
C PHE A 92 -1.08 -14.06 -20.69
N LEU A 93 -2.02 -14.65 -19.95
CA LEU A 93 -3.13 -15.39 -20.55
C LEU A 93 -3.96 -14.48 -21.45
N VAL A 94 -4.30 -13.28 -20.97
CA VAL A 94 -5.07 -12.27 -21.73
C VAL A 94 -4.35 -11.85 -23.00
N ALA A 95 -3.05 -11.57 -22.92
CA ALA A 95 -2.27 -11.12 -24.09
C ALA A 95 -2.16 -12.22 -25.15
N ILE A 96 -1.90 -13.46 -24.74
CA ILE A 96 -1.77 -14.61 -25.65
C ILE A 96 -3.11 -14.90 -26.33
N THR A 97 -4.21 -14.99 -25.57
CA THR A 97 -5.54 -15.25 -26.14
C THR A 97 -6.00 -14.10 -27.04
N ASN A 98 -5.70 -12.84 -26.70
CA ASN A 98 -6.00 -11.70 -27.56
C ASN A 98 -5.23 -11.75 -28.88
N THR A 99 -3.96 -12.17 -28.84
CA THR A 99 -3.11 -12.31 -30.04
C THR A 99 -3.69 -13.35 -30.97
N ILE A 100 -4.01 -14.54 -30.45
CA ILE A 100 -4.57 -15.62 -31.26
C ILE A 100 -5.93 -15.19 -31.83
N ARG A 101 -6.79 -14.58 -31.01
CA ARG A 101 -8.08 -14.01 -31.46
C ARG A 101 -7.91 -13.04 -32.62
N ARG A 102 -6.93 -12.13 -32.54
CA ARG A 102 -6.65 -11.14 -33.60
C ARG A 102 -6.12 -11.79 -34.87
N ALA A 103 -5.22 -12.76 -34.73
CA ALA A 103 -4.66 -13.48 -35.88
C ALA A 103 -5.71 -14.32 -36.62
N THR A 104 -6.78 -14.76 -35.94
CA THR A 104 -7.86 -15.55 -36.56
C THR A 104 -9.03 -14.74 -37.11
N ILE A 105 -9.08 -13.42 -36.90
CA ILE A 105 -10.16 -12.56 -37.42
C ILE A 105 -10.44 -12.78 -38.92
N PRO A 106 -9.42 -12.84 -39.81
CA PRO A 106 -9.66 -13.02 -41.24
C PRO A 106 -10.39 -14.33 -41.57
N ALA A 107 -10.15 -15.40 -40.80
CA ALA A 107 -10.78 -16.70 -41.01
C ALA A 107 -12.26 -16.73 -40.58
N TYR A 108 -12.67 -15.82 -39.69
CA TYR A 108 -14.03 -15.74 -39.14
C TYR A 108 -14.77 -14.46 -39.52
N GLN A 109 -14.28 -13.70 -40.51
CA GLN A 109 -14.79 -12.37 -40.85
C GLN A 109 -16.30 -12.35 -41.14
N HIS A 110 -16.83 -13.37 -41.82
CA HIS A 110 -18.26 -13.46 -42.15
C HIS A 110 -19.12 -14.02 -41.01
N GLN A 111 -18.51 -14.70 -40.04
CA GLN A 111 -19.21 -15.29 -38.89
C GLN A 111 -18.39 -15.08 -37.61
N PRO A 112 -18.25 -13.82 -37.13
CA PRO A 112 -17.33 -13.50 -36.03
C PRO A 112 -17.67 -14.23 -34.72
N ALA A 113 -18.95 -14.57 -34.54
CA ALA A 113 -19.45 -15.32 -33.38
C ALA A 113 -18.95 -16.77 -33.32
N LEU A 114 -18.51 -17.35 -34.43
CA LEU A 114 -17.96 -18.71 -34.45
C LEU A 114 -16.48 -18.78 -34.07
N ASN A 115 -15.82 -17.64 -33.82
CA ASN A 115 -14.41 -17.62 -33.45
C ASN A 115 -14.22 -18.10 -31.99
N PRO A 116 -13.71 -19.31 -31.73
CA PRO A 116 -13.58 -19.83 -30.37
C PRO A 116 -12.60 -19.01 -29.51
N PHE A 117 -11.61 -18.37 -30.15
CA PHE A 117 -10.60 -17.56 -29.46
C PHE A 117 -11.17 -16.26 -28.90
N LEU A 118 -12.32 -15.78 -29.40
CA LEU A 118 -13.06 -14.67 -28.80
C LEU A 118 -13.49 -15.03 -27.37
N TYR A 119 -14.08 -16.21 -27.18
CA TYR A 119 -14.57 -16.66 -25.88
C TYR A 119 -13.43 -16.96 -24.90
N LEU A 120 -12.33 -17.53 -25.39
CA LEU A 120 -11.11 -17.72 -24.58
C LEU A 120 -10.53 -16.40 -24.11
N TRP A 121 -10.43 -15.42 -25.02
CA TRP A 121 -9.99 -14.07 -24.67
C TRP A 121 -10.93 -13.39 -23.67
N PHE A 122 -12.25 -13.47 -23.90
CA PHE A 122 -13.25 -12.94 -22.98
C PHE A 122 -13.12 -13.52 -21.58
N LEU A 123 -13.06 -14.85 -21.46
CA LEU A 123 -12.96 -15.53 -20.17
C LEU A 123 -11.65 -15.16 -19.45
N SER A 124 -10.53 -15.16 -20.17
CA SER A 124 -9.24 -14.74 -19.60
C SER A 124 -9.25 -13.28 -19.12
N SER A 125 -9.88 -12.38 -19.90
CA SER A 125 -9.99 -10.96 -19.59
C SER A 125 -10.90 -10.71 -18.40
N LEU A 126 -12.01 -11.47 -18.29
CA LEU A 126 -12.94 -11.42 -17.17
C LEU A 126 -12.25 -11.85 -15.87
N ILE A 127 -11.60 -13.02 -15.87
CA ILE A 127 -10.88 -13.54 -14.68
C ILE A 127 -9.76 -12.58 -14.28
N GLY A 128 -8.95 -12.12 -15.23
CA GLY A 128 -7.86 -11.18 -14.97
C GLY A 128 -8.35 -9.84 -14.43
N SER A 129 -9.47 -9.33 -14.95
CA SER A 129 -10.07 -8.06 -14.51
C SER A 129 -10.64 -8.16 -13.12
N ILE A 130 -11.36 -9.24 -12.80
CA ILE A 130 -11.88 -9.51 -11.45
C ILE A 130 -10.73 -9.63 -10.46
N TYR A 131 -9.65 -10.35 -10.81
CA TYR A 131 -8.50 -10.49 -9.92
C TYR A 131 -7.87 -9.12 -9.64
N LYS A 132 -7.59 -8.32 -10.68
CA LYS A 132 -7.05 -6.96 -10.50
C LYS A 132 -7.97 -6.05 -9.69
N LEU A 133 -9.29 -6.09 -9.95
CA LEU A 133 -10.29 -5.33 -9.19
C LEU A 133 -10.28 -5.68 -7.71
N VAL A 134 -10.32 -6.97 -7.37
CA VAL A 134 -10.28 -7.44 -5.98
C VAL A 134 -8.96 -7.03 -5.33
N TRP A 135 -7.85 -7.09 -6.08
CA TRP A 135 -6.55 -6.64 -5.59
C TRP A 135 -6.54 -5.15 -5.29
N ASP A 136 -7.01 -4.31 -6.21
CA ASP A 136 -7.03 -2.86 -6.03
C ASP A 136 -7.86 -2.49 -4.79
N LEU A 137 -9.08 -3.04 -4.69
CA LEU A 137 -9.99 -2.71 -3.61
C LEU A 137 -9.50 -3.22 -2.25
N LYS A 138 -9.05 -4.48 -2.16
CA LYS A 138 -8.70 -5.08 -0.87
C LYS A 138 -7.26 -4.84 -0.47
N MET A 139 -6.31 -4.98 -1.40
CA MET A 139 -4.89 -4.94 -1.09
C MET A 139 -4.32 -3.54 -1.22
N ASP A 140 -4.59 -2.87 -2.33
CA ASP A 140 -3.99 -1.57 -2.61
C ASP A 140 -4.70 -0.43 -1.87
N TYR A 141 -6.03 -0.45 -1.81
CA TYR A 141 -6.82 0.55 -1.09
C TYR A 141 -7.07 0.16 0.37
N GLY A 142 -6.98 -1.12 0.72
CA GLY A 142 -7.29 -1.58 2.08
C GLY A 142 -8.78 -1.48 2.42
N PHE A 143 -9.67 -1.55 1.42
CA PHE A 143 -11.11 -1.58 1.66
C PHE A 143 -11.58 -2.99 2.04
N PHE A 144 -12.80 -3.10 2.55
CA PHE A 144 -13.43 -4.34 3.00
C PHE A 144 -12.67 -5.04 4.13
N HIS A 145 -11.99 -4.28 5.00
CA HIS A 145 -11.41 -4.82 6.23
C HIS A 145 -12.52 -5.22 7.22
N LYS A 146 -12.28 -6.30 7.97
CA LYS A 146 -13.22 -6.77 9.00
C LYS A 146 -13.42 -5.76 10.13
N ASN A 147 -12.39 -4.93 10.37
CA ASN A 147 -12.38 -3.88 11.37
C ASN A 147 -12.72 -2.54 10.70
N ALA A 148 -13.92 -2.45 10.16
CA ALA A 148 -14.39 -1.26 9.42
C ALA A 148 -14.95 -0.17 10.35
N GLY A 149 -15.18 -0.48 11.64
CA GLY A 149 -15.82 0.42 12.60
C GLY A 149 -17.12 0.98 12.04
N GLU A 150 -17.23 2.31 12.05
CA GLU A 150 -18.38 3.06 11.50
C GLU A 150 -18.34 3.25 9.97
N ASN A 151 -17.23 2.88 9.32
CA ASN A 151 -17.03 3.07 7.89
C ASN A 151 -17.38 1.80 7.10
N LYS A 152 -18.66 1.58 6.81
CA LYS A 152 -19.14 0.38 6.07
C LYS A 152 -18.34 0.14 4.78
N TYR A 153 -17.75 -1.05 4.64
CA TYR A 153 -16.91 -1.48 3.51
C TYR A 153 -15.55 -0.78 3.36
N LEU A 154 -15.21 0.18 4.23
CA LEU A 154 -13.89 0.82 4.24
C LEU A 154 -13.08 0.30 5.43
N ARG A 155 -11.90 0.88 5.62
CA ARG A 155 -11.04 0.67 6.80
C ARG A 155 -11.39 1.68 7.91
N GLU A 156 -10.98 1.36 9.12
CA GLU A 156 -11.23 2.18 10.31
C GLU A 156 -10.65 3.60 10.18
N GLN A 157 -9.38 3.70 9.78
CA GLN A 157 -8.69 4.98 9.64
C GLN A 157 -8.74 5.48 8.19
N ILE A 158 -9.32 6.66 8.01
CA ILE A 158 -9.41 7.38 6.74
C ILE A 158 -8.81 8.77 6.91
N ILE A 159 -8.04 9.24 5.92
CA ILE A 159 -7.38 10.56 5.94
C ILE A 159 -8.24 11.60 5.23
N TYR A 160 -8.84 11.25 4.10
CA TYR A 160 -9.72 12.18 3.39
C TYR A 160 -11.03 12.40 4.15
N SER A 161 -11.37 13.67 4.37
CA SER A 161 -12.49 14.09 5.21
C SER A 161 -13.86 13.57 4.75
N SER A 162 -14.06 13.36 3.44
CA SER A 162 -15.35 12.91 2.89
C SER A 162 -15.30 11.45 2.44
N LYS A 163 -16.26 10.65 2.92
CA LYS A 163 -16.43 9.23 2.55
C LYS A 163 -16.83 9.06 1.08
N ILE A 164 -17.41 10.09 0.46
CA ILE A 164 -17.88 10.05 -0.94
C ILE A 164 -16.72 9.73 -1.89
N TYR A 165 -15.52 10.27 -1.65
CA TYR A 165 -14.36 10.01 -2.51
C TYR A 165 -14.00 8.53 -2.59
N TYR A 166 -14.14 7.79 -1.47
CA TYR A 166 -13.85 6.36 -1.42
C TYR A 166 -14.88 5.55 -2.20
N TYR A 167 -16.17 5.84 -2.02
CA TYR A 167 -17.22 5.15 -2.77
C TYR A 167 -17.19 5.48 -4.26
N ALA A 168 -16.87 6.73 -4.62
CA ALA A 168 -16.66 7.14 -6.00
C ALA A 168 -15.49 6.37 -6.62
N ALA A 169 -14.38 6.20 -5.90
CA ALA A 169 -13.23 5.41 -6.38
C ALA A 169 -13.54 3.92 -6.55
N ILE A 170 -14.45 3.36 -5.74
CA ILE A 170 -14.93 1.98 -5.95
C ILE A 170 -15.69 1.89 -7.27
N ILE A 171 -16.65 2.78 -7.49
CA ILE A 171 -17.50 2.78 -8.69
C ILE A 171 -16.64 3.02 -9.94
N GLU A 172 -15.78 4.03 -9.89
CA GLU A 172 -14.86 4.39 -10.97
C GLU A 172 -13.94 3.22 -11.33
N ASN A 173 -13.29 2.60 -10.34
CA ASN A 173 -12.39 1.48 -10.63
C ASN A 173 -13.15 0.28 -11.21
N ILE A 174 -14.40 0.02 -10.82
CA ILE A 174 -15.22 -1.03 -11.44
C ILE A 174 -15.51 -0.69 -12.90
N LEU A 175 -16.07 0.49 -13.17
CA LEU A 175 -16.47 0.89 -14.53
C LEU A 175 -15.28 0.89 -15.49
N PHE A 176 -14.17 1.53 -15.09
CA PHE A 176 -13.01 1.66 -15.96
C PHE A 176 -12.21 0.36 -16.07
N ARG A 177 -12.25 -0.53 -15.08
CA ARG A 177 -11.62 -1.86 -15.18
C ARG A 177 -12.28 -2.74 -16.24
N PHE A 178 -13.59 -2.61 -16.41
CA PHE A 178 -14.36 -3.40 -17.39
C PHE A 178 -14.58 -2.68 -18.72
N ILE A 179 -13.89 -1.56 -18.95
CA ILE A 179 -14.04 -0.79 -20.19
C ILE A 179 -13.72 -1.60 -21.45
N TRP A 180 -12.85 -2.61 -21.33
CA TRP A 180 -12.48 -3.50 -22.44
C TRP A 180 -13.67 -4.26 -23.03
N ILE A 181 -14.79 -4.39 -22.30
CA ILE A 181 -16.04 -4.99 -22.80
C ILE A 181 -16.54 -4.25 -24.04
N ILE A 182 -16.27 -2.94 -24.15
CA ILE A 182 -16.59 -2.13 -25.33
C ILE A 182 -15.94 -2.71 -26.60
N ASN A 183 -14.74 -3.32 -26.51
CA ASN A 183 -14.10 -3.96 -27.66
C ASN A 183 -14.89 -5.16 -28.22
N ILE A 184 -15.77 -5.78 -27.43
CA ILE A 184 -16.65 -6.84 -27.91
C ILE A 184 -17.68 -6.25 -28.86
N PHE A 185 -18.25 -5.09 -28.52
CA PHE A 185 -19.19 -4.40 -29.40
C PHE A 185 -18.50 -3.95 -30.69
N ILE A 186 -17.27 -3.40 -30.60
CA ILE A 186 -16.46 -3.04 -31.79
C ILE A 186 -16.18 -4.28 -32.67
N TYR A 187 -15.97 -5.45 -32.05
CA TYR A 187 -15.70 -6.68 -32.79
C TYR A 187 -16.90 -7.16 -33.62
N PHE A 188 -18.13 -6.92 -33.15
CA PHE A 188 -19.35 -7.35 -33.85
C PHE A 188 -19.96 -6.25 -34.73
N ASP A 189 -19.72 -4.97 -34.42
CA ASP A 189 -20.33 -3.83 -35.11
C ASP A 189 -19.34 -3.14 -36.05
N THR A 190 -19.59 -3.25 -37.35
CA THR A 190 -18.66 -2.80 -38.40
C THR A 190 -18.46 -1.27 -38.47
N PRO A 191 -19.47 -0.39 -38.25
CA PRO A 191 -19.26 1.05 -38.21
C PRO A 191 -18.43 1.48 -37.00
N ALA A 192 -18.47 0.74 -35.87
CA ALA A 192 -17.67 1.04 -34.69
C ALA A 192 -16.18 0.78 -34.90
N ALA A 193 -15.82 -0.10 -35.84
CA ALA A 193 -14.43 -0.37 -36.20
C ALA A 193 -13.76 0.85 -36.89
N GLU A 194 -14.52 1.70 -37.58
CA GLU A 194 -14.01 2.93 -38.20
C GLU A 194 -13.52 3.95 -37.15
N TYR A 195 -14.08 3.89 -35.94
CA TYR A 195 -13.72 4.76 -34.82
C TYR A 195 -12.77 4.10 -33.82
N ALA A 196 -12.19 2.93 -34.14
CA ALA A 196 -11.38 2.15 -33.21
C ALA A 196 -10.20 2.94 -32.63
N ASP A 197 -9.55 3.79 -33.43
CA ASP A 197 -8.41 4.60 -32.98
C ASP A 197 -8.82 5.68 -31.98
N ILE A 198 -9.96 6.34 -32.21
CA ILE A 198 -10.52 7.35 -31.30
C ILE A 198 -10.94 6.69 -29.98
N ILE A 199 -11.54 5.50 -30.06
CA ILE A 199 -11.93 4.73 -28.88
C ILE A 199 -10.70 4.27 -28.10
N GLY A 200 -9.65 3.80 -28.78
CA GLY A 200 -8.37 3.44 -28.17
C GLY A 200 -7.73 4.62 -27.43
N PHE A 201 -7.70 5.80 -28.06
CA PHE A 201 -7.23 7.02 -27.42
C PHE A 201 -8.03 7.39 -26.17
N ALA A 202 -9.36 7.31 -26.23
CA ALA A 202 -10.23 7.54 -25.08
C ALA A 202 -9.96 6.55 -23.94
N PHE A 203 -9.72 5.26 -24.25
CA PHE A 203 -9.35 4.26 -23.25
C PHE A 203 -8.01 4.58 -22.58
N GLY A 204 -7.03 5.09 -23.35
CA GLY A 204 -5.76 5.57 -22.80
C GLY A 204 -5.96 6.67 -21.76
N ILE A 205 -6.79 7.68 -22.06
CA ILE A 205 -7.12 8.76 -21.10
C ILE A 205 -7.81 8.20 -19.85
N ILE A 206 -8.76 7.30 -20.03
CA ILE A 206 -9.50 6.68 -18.93
C ILE A 206 -8.56 5.87 -18.03
N GLU A 207 -7.62 5.12 -18.60
CA GLU A 207 -6.63 4.35 -17.83
C GLU A 207 -5.68 5.28 -17.05
N VAL A 208 -5.31 6.45 -17.61
CA VAL A 208 -4.53 7.48 -16.90
C VAL A 208 -5.31 8.05 -15.71
N ILE A 209 -6.59 8.40 -15.88
CA ILE A 209 -7.46 8.90 -14.81
C ILE A 209 -7.59 7.83 -13.70
N ARG A 210 -7.86 6.58 -14.09
CA ARG A 210 -7.98 5.45 -13.16
C ARG A 210 -6.72 5.26 -12.33
N ARG A 211 -5.54 5.34 -12.98
CA ARG A 211 -4.26 5.21 -12.28
C ARG A 211 -3.96 6.40 -11.38
N PHE A 212 -4.34 7.61 -11.79
CA PHE A 212 -4.21 8.82 -10.96
C PHE A 212 -5.01 8.67 -9.65
N ILE A 213 -6.27 8.26 -9.74
CA ILE A 213 -7.12 8.00 -8.56
C ILE A 213 -6.52 6.88 -7.70
N TRP A 214 -6.08 5.78 -8.34
CA TRP A 214 -5.41 4.68 -7.63
C TRP A 214 -4.18 5.13 -6.86
N ASN A 215 -3.37 6.05 -7.41
CA ASN A 215 -2.17 6.57 -6.75
C ASN A 215 -2.50 7.25 -5.41
N TYR A 216 -3.58 8.05 -5.34
CA TYR A 216 -4.00 8.71 -4.09
C TYR A 216 -4.32 7.68 -3.00
N PHE A 217 -5.24 6.76 -3.27
CA PHE A 217 -5.65 5.77 -2.27
C PHE A 217 -4.54 4.77 -1.93
N ARG A 218 -3.67 4.43 -2.89
CA ARG A 218 -2.52 3.57 -2.62
C ARG A 218 -1.49 4.24 -1.71
N LEU A 219 -1.20 5.52 -1.95
CA LEU A 219 -0.31 6.32 -1.11
C LEU A 219 -0.87 6.46 0.29
N GLU A 220 -2.16 6.75 0.40
CA GLU A 220 -2.87 6.86 1.68
C GLU A 220 -2.80 5.54 2.47
N ASN A 221 -3.11 4.41 1.83
CA ASN A 221 -3.02 3.09 2.46
C ASN A 221 -1.58 2.73 2.86
N GLU A 222 -0.57 3.08 2.05
CA GLU A 222 0.83 2.89 2.44
C GLU A 222 1.20 3.75 3.65
N HIS A 223 0.75 5.01 3.67
CA HIS A 223 1.02 5.93 4.78
C HIS A 223 0.44 5.40 6.09
N LEU A 224 -0.84 4.99 6.08
CA LEU A 224 -1.49 4.41 7.25
C LEU A 224 -0.80 3.13 7.74
N ASN A 225 -0.40 2.24 6.82
CA ASN A 225 0.34 1.04 7.19
C ASN A 225 1.73 1.35 7.78
N ASN A 226 2.45 2.34 7.24
CA ASN A 226 3.75 2.73 7.78
C ASN A 226 3.64 3.45 9.14
N CYS A 227 2.61 4.27 9.34
CA CYS A 227 2.33 4.91 10.64
C CYS A 227 1.89 3.89 11.69
N GLY A 228 1.05 2.91 11.33
CA GLY A 228 0.61 1.84 12.23
C GLY A 228 1.73 0.89 12.67
N GLU A 229 2.72 0.67 11.81
CA GLU A 229 3.92 -0.14 12.12
C GLU A 229 5.08 0.69 12.72
N PHE A 230 4.84 1.95 13.09
CA PHE A 230 5.85 2.90 13.60
C PHE A 230 7.06 3.14 12.69
N ARG A 231 6.99 2.75 11.42
CA ARG A 231 8.06 2.98 10.42
C ARG A 231 8.15 4.43 9.96
N ALA A 232 7.12 5.23 10.26
CA ALA A 232 7.00 6.63 9.88
C ALA A 232 6.86 7.57 11.09
N VAL A 233 7.41 7.22 12.25
CA VAL A 233 7.40 8.08 13.45
C VAL A 233 8.84 8.42 13.83
N ARG A 234 9.14 9.72 14.02
CA ARG A 234 10.47 10.20 14.41
C ARG A 234 10.79 9.90 15.88
N ASP A 235 9.76 9.77 16.72
CA ASP A 235 9.89 9.53 18.16
C ASP A 235 8.83 8.50 18.60
N ILE A 236 9.25 7.27 18.93
CA ILE A 236 8.38 6.29 19.59
C ILE A 236 8.27 6.73 21.06
N PRO A 237 7.09 7.04 21.60
CA PRO A 237 6.96 7.29 23.03
C PRO A 237 7.23 5.96 23.74
N ILE A 238 8.45 5.81 24.25
CA ILE A 238 8.77 4.78 25.23
C ILE A 238 7.79 5.06 26.37
N GLN A 239 6.86 4.13 26.62
CA GLN A 239 6.07 4.18 27.83
C GLN A 239 7.09 4.24 28.96
N LYS A 240 7.18 5.41 29.63
CA LYS A 240 7.98 5.56 30.83
C LYS A 240 7.58 4.40 31.70
N THR A 241 8.55 3.50 31.91
CA THR A 241 8.45 2.32 32.75
C THR A 241 7.63 2.76 33.94
N VAL A 242 6.38 2.27 34.06
CA VAL A 242 5.60 2.45 35.29
C VAL A 242 6.56 2.01 36.36
N THR A 243 7.05 2.98 37.13
CA THR A 243 8.13 2.77 38.10
C THR A 243 7.75 1.52 38.85
N VAL A 244 8.56 0.47 38.72
CA VAL A 244 8.28 -0.88 39.24
C VAL A 244 7.90 -0.80 40.74
N ALA A 245 8.34 0.25 41.43
CA ALA A 245 7.92 0.67 42.76
C ALA A 245 6.39 0.82 42.95
N SER A 246 5.66 1.45 42.02
CA SER A 246 4.20 1.67 42.11
C SER A 246 3.41 0.38 41.89
N GLY A 247 3.89 -0.51 41.01
CA GLY A 247 3.30 -1.83 40.81
C GLY A 247 3.53 -2.76 42.00
N TYR A 248 4.74 -2.73 42.59
CA TYR A 248 5.06 -3.52 43.78
C TYR A 248 4.29 -3.07 45.01
N SER A 249 4.14 -1.76 45.23
CA SER A 249 3.36 -1.25 46.37
C SER A 249 1.87 -1.64 46.25
N ALA A 250 1.28 -1.54 45.05
CA ALA A 250 -0.10 -1.97 44.81
C ALA A 250 -0.27 -3.49 44.97
N LEU A 251 0.72 -4.28 44.55
CA LEU A 251 0.71 -5.73 44.71
C LEU A 251 0.86 -6.15 46.19
N LEU A 252 1.74 -5.48 46.95
CA LEU A 252 1.90 -5.70 48.39
C LEU A 252 0.64 -5.30 49.17
N GLU A 253 -0.04 -4.24 48.78
CA GLU A 253 -1.31 -3.80 49.38
C GLU A 253 -2.43 -4.82 49.11
N SER A 254 -2.50 -5.37 47.88
CA SER A 254 -3.44 -6.45 47.56
C SER A 254 -3.14 -7.76 48.32
N ILE A 255 -1.86 -8.08 48.55
CA ILE A 255 -1.45 -9.26 49.32
C ILE A 255 -1.75 -9.09 50.81
N GLY A 256 -1.53 -7.89 51.37
CA GLY A 256 -1.85 -7.57 52.77
C GLY A 256 -3.36 -7.51 53.05
N SER A 257 -4.16 -7.11 52.06
CA SER A 257 -5.63 -7.19 52.11
C SER A 257 -6.14 -8.64 52.18
N LEU A 258 -5.46 -9.56 51.50
CA LEU A 258 -5.84 -10.99 51.43
C LEU A 258 -5.44 -11.80 52.67
N SER A 259 -4.47 -11.33 53.48
CA SER A 259 -4.06 -12.00 54.72
C SER A 259 -5.02 -11.79 55.90
N ASN A 260 -5.94 -10.82 55.81
CA ASN A 260 -6.89 -10.50 56.89
C ASN A 260 -8.25 -11.21 56.79
N LEU A 261 -8.44 -12.09 55.81
CA LEU A 261 -9.66 -12.88 55.65
C LEU A 261 -9.36 -14.32 56.07
N GLY A 262 -9.51 -14.58 57.37
CA GLY A 262 -9.43 -15.91 57.95
C GLY A 262 -10.54 -16.83 57.45
N ASP A 263 -10.16 -17.98 56.90
CA ASP A 263 -10.93 -19.22 57.02
C ASP A 263 -10.03 -20.42 56.65
N GLU A 264 -9.90 -21.36 57.59
CA GLU A 264 -8.77 -22.29 57.69
C GLU A 264 -8.90 -23.57 56.85
N HIS A 265 -9.96 -23.72 56.05
CA HIS A 265 -10.31 -25.04 55.48
C HIS A 265 -9.96 -25.27 53.99
N ASN A 266 -9.25 -24.36 53.30
CA ASN A 266 -8.87 -24.57 51.88
C ASN A 266 -7.46 -24.09 51.50
N THR A 267 -6.56 -24.12 52.48
CA THR A 267 -5.26 -23.41 52.48
C THR A 267 -4.27 -23.92 51.42
N ARG A 268 -4.28 -25.23 51.10
CA ARG A 268 -3.29 -25.84 50.18
C ARG A 268 -3.54 -25.55 48.70
N ARG A 269 -4.80 -25.52 48.24
CA ARG A 269 -5.15 -25.15 46.85
C ARG A 269 -5.03 -23.65 46.61
N ARG A 270 -5.26 -22.83 47.65
CA ARG A 270 -5.15 -21.37 47.57
C ARG A 270 -3.69 -20.90 47.58
N GLN A 271 -2.84 -21.49 48.42
CA GLN A 271 -1.40 -21.23 48.42
C GLN A 271 -0.71 -21.64 47.11
N SER A 272 -1.11 -22.75 46.49
CA SER A 272 -0.53 -23.17 45.20
C SER A 272 -0.92 -22.24 44.05
N MET A 273 -2.13 -21.66 44.09
CA MET A 273 -2.60 -20.70 43.10
C MET A 273 -1.89 -19.34 43.26
N ILE A 274 -1.74 -18.86 44.50
CA ILE A 274 -0.98 -17.64 44.81
C ILE A 274 0.47 -17.80 44.39
N ARG A 275 1.11 -18.93 44.73
CA ARG A 275 2.50 -19.23 44.36
C ARG A 275 2.70 -19.29 42.85
N ARG A 276 1.75 -19.84 42.09
CA ARG A 276 1.78 -19.82 40.62
C ARG A 276 1.69 -18.40 40.07
N GLN A 277 0.77 -17.58 40.59
CA GLN A 277 0.62 -16.19 40.15
C GLN A 277 1.85 -15.33 40.48
N THR A 278 2.47 -15.54 41.65
CA THR A 278 3.72 -14.85 42.01
C THR A 278 4.90 -15.30 41.16
N ILE A 279 5.01 -16.59 40.82
CA ILE A 279 6.06 -17.09 39.92
C ILE A 279 5.89 -16.49 38.51
N THR A 280 4.68 -16.46 37.96
CA THR A 280 4.42 -15.86 36.63
C THR A 280 4.67 -14.34 36.63
N ALA A 281 4.35 -13.64 37.73
CA ALA A 281 4.68 -12.23 37.88
C ALA A 281 6.19 -11.98 37.99
N MET A 282 6.92 -12.84 38.72
CA MET A 282 8.38 -12.79 38.81
C MET A 282 9.06 -13.13 37.48
N GLU A 283 8.56 -14.09 36.70
CA GLU A 283 9.06 -14.40 35.36
C GLU A 283 8.90 -13.21 34.41
N ARG A 284 7.73 -12.57 34.40
CA ARG A 284 7.49 -11.35 33.61
C ARG A 284 8.40 -10.19 34.05
N ALA A 285 8.63 -10.03 35.35
CA ALA A 285 9.57 -9.04 35.87
C ALA A 285 11.01 -9.36 35.44
N ARG A 286 11.39 -10.64 35.39
CA ARG A 286 12.72 -11.10 34.94
C ARG A 286 12.92 -10.88 33.45
N GLU A 287 11.90 -11.15 32.62
CA GLU A 287 11.92 -10.85 31.18
C GLU A 287 12.07 -9.34 30.92
N LEU A 288 11.36 -8.50 31.67
CA LEU A 288 11.52 -7.04 31.61
C LEU A 288 12.91 -6.57 32.05
N THR A 289 13.52 -7.24 33.03
CA THR A 289 14.87 -6.93 33.49
C THR A 289 15.94 -7.35 32.47
N VAL A 290 15.75 -8.51 31.81
CA VAL A 290 16.61 -8.97 30.71
C VAL A 290 16.49 -8.04 29.51
N LEU A 291 15.26 -7.56 29.20
CA LEU A 291 15.06 -6.55 28.15
C LEU A 291 15.85 -5.27 28.47
N ASN A 292 15.72 -4.72 29.69
CA ASN A 292 16.47 -3.53 30.09
C ASN A 292 17.99 -3.74 30.01
N LYS A 293 18.49 -4.93 30.37
CA LYS A 293 19.92 -5.23 30.31
C LYS A 293 20.46 -5.34 28.88
N VAL A 294 19.62 -5.73 27.91
CA VAL A 294 19.94 -5.73 26.48
C VAL A 294 19.95 -4.30 25.91
N PHE A 295 19.19 -3.38 26.50
CA PHE A 295 19.18 -1.97 26.09
C PHE A 295 20.26 -1.11 26.77
N ASP A 296 20.77 -1.49 27.95
CA ASP A 296 21.83 -0.76 28.65
C ASP A 296 23.22 -0.88 27.98
N ASP A 297 23.49 -1.94 27.20
CA ASP A 297 24.80 -2.14 26.57
C ASP A 297 25.06 -1.22 25.35
N ASP A 298 24.03 -0.52 24.82
CA ASP A 298 24.14 0.33 23.61
C ASP A 298 23.92 1.84 23.85
N THR A 299 23.84 2.30 25.10
CA THR A 299 23.61 3.74 25.37
C THR A 299 24.57 4.33 26.42
N ILE A 300 25.77 4.73 25.97
CA ILE A 300 26.58 5.72 26.69
C ILE A 300 25.97 7.10 26.37
N VAL A 301 25.12 7.61 27.26
CA VAL A 301 24.85 9.05 27.36
C VAL A 301 25.16 9.50 28.77
N SER A 302 26.31 10.13 28.91
CA SER A 302 26.77 10.83 30.10
C SER A 302 25.83 12.01 30.42
N VAL A 303 25.20 11.99 31.60
CA VAL A 303 24.64 13.20 32.21
C VAL A 303 25.31 13.40 33.56
N SER A 304 26.07 14.48 33.63
CA SER A 304 26.87 14.92 34.77
C SER A 304 26.03 15.22 36.01
N SER A 305 26.57 14.79 37.13
CA SER A 305 26.12 15.07 38.50
C SER A 305 26.16 16.55 38.85
N THR A 306 25.09 17.06 39.45
CA THR A 306 25.18 18.10 40.49
C THR A 306 24.07 17.88 41.51
N THR A 307 24.43 17.18 42.58
CA THR A 307 23.73 17.15 43.85
C THR A 307 24.13 18.39 44.65
N ALA A 308 23.17 19.20 45.08
CA ALA A 308 23.36 20.10 46.21
C ALA A 308 22.06 20.13 47.02
N THR A 309 22.08 19.35 48.09
CA THR A 309 21.20 19.40 49.25
C THR A 309 21.25 20.78 49.92
N ASN A 310 20.10 21.30 50.37
CA ASN A 310 19.99 21.79 51.74
C ASN A 310 18.53 21.89 52.21
N SER A 311 18.32 21.28 53.38
CA SER A 311 17.14 21.30 54.22
C SER A 311 17.07 22.54 55.11
N ASN A 312 15.83 22.89 55.53
CA ASN A 312 15.42 23.65 56.71
C ASN A 312 15.50 25.20 56.69
N GLN A 313 14.31 25.83 56.62
CA GLN A 313 13.82 26.95 57.48
C GLN A 313 12.39 27.28 57.01
N ALA A 314 11.34 26.86 57.72
CA ALA A 314 10.72 27.51 58.88
C ALA A 314 10.04 28.88 58.59
N LYS A 315 8.70 28.83 58.61
CA LYS A 315 7.72 29.80 59.16
C LYS A 315 7.62 31.23 58.61
N ASN A 316 6.34 31.62 58.46
CA ASN A 316 5.75 32.97 58.47
C ASN A 316 5.92 33.84 57.21
N MET A 317 4.85 34.02 56.44
CA MET A 317 4.01 35.22 56.57
C MET A 317 2.74 35.12 55.73
N SER A 318 1.67 35.57 56.35
CA SER A 318 0.29 35.70 55.91
C SER A 318 0.05 36.86 54.94
N ASN A 319 -1.04 36.74 54.19
CA ASN A 319 -1.96 37.80 53.71
C ASN A 319 -1.47 38.82 52.66
N ASN A 320 -2.06 38.72 51.46
CA ASN A 320 -2.90 39.77 50.83
C ASN A 320 -3.52 39.17 49.55
N ARG A 321 -4.83 38.93 49.50
CA ARG A 321 -5.92 39.83 49.06
C ARG A 321 -5.99 40.09 47.54
N GLU A 322 -7.14 39.67 47.02
CA GLU A 322 -7.99 40.31 46.00
C GLU A 322 -7.71 40.19 44.50
N SER A 323 -8.65 39.46 43.87
CA SER A 323 -9.37 39.71 42.61
C SER A 323 -8.74 40.60 41.54
N SER A 324 -8.69 40.06 40.31
CA SER A 324 -9.37 40.65 39.14
C SER A 324 -9.32 39.70 37.94
N SER A 325 -10.50 39.47 37.33
CA SER A 325 -10.69 38.90 36.01
C SER A 325 -10.13 39.84 34.93
N SER A 326 -9.51 39.30 33.87
CA SER A 326 -9.83 39.69 32.48
C SER A 326 -9.09 38.84 31.45
N THR A 327 -9.85 38.58 30.40
CA THR A 327 -9.63 37.80 29.18
C THR A 327 -8.66 38.50 28.21
N ILE A 328 -8.02 37.72 27.32
CA ILE A 328 -7.78 37.97 25.87
C ILE A 328 -6.33 37.70 25.39
N SER A 329 -6.28 36.93 24.29
CA SER A 329 -5.28 36.90 23.21
C SER A 329 -3.99 36.08 23.41
N SER A 330 -4.06 34.82 22.96
CA SER A 330 -2.92 34.05 22.50
C SER A 330 -2.52 34.51 21.09
N SER A 331 -1.39 35.20 20.96
CA SER A 331 -0.70 35.46 19.69
C SER A 331 0.68 34.80 19.78
N ASN A 332 0.81 33.54 19.34
CA ASN A 332 2.12 32.91 19.16
C ASN A 332 2.51 32.98 17.68
N SER A 333 3.47 33.84 17.42
CA SER A 333 4.17 34.02 16.16
C SER A 333 4.94 32.76 15.75
N LEU A 334 4.71 32.33 14.51
CA LEU A 334 5.53 31.34 13.81
C LEU A 334 6.93 31.91 13.58
N VAL A 335 7.96 31.23 14.08
CA VAL A 335 9.34 31.41 13.61
C VAL A 335 9.59 30.37 12.51
N VAL A 336 9.58 30.84 11.27
CA VAL A 336 10.03 30.10 10.08
C VAL A 336 11.55 30.23 10.00
N VAL A 337 12.30 29.13 10.16
CA VAL A 337 13.73 29.10 9.85
C VAL A 337 13.92 28.39 8.51
N ASN A 338 14.36 29.17 7.54
CA ASN A 338 14.74 28.77 6.19
C ASN A 338 16.26 28.63 6.12
N PRO A 339 16.86 27.53 5.63
CA PRO A 339 18.28 27.49 5.35
C PRO A 339 18.56 27.29 3.86
N PHE A 340 18.66 28.42 3.13
CA PHE A 340 19.52 28.54 1.96
C PHE A 340 20.50 29.68 2.25
N ASN A 341 21.77 29.35 2.51
CA ASN A 341 22.87 30.07 1.86
C ASN A 341 24.26 29.42 2.04
N THR A 342 24.86 29.17 0.88
CA THR A 342 26.26 29.46 0.47
C THR A 342 27.44 29.03 1.35
N ARG A 343 28.26 28.12 0.79
CA ARG A 343 29.71 28.08 1.04
C ARG A 343 30.47 28.18 -0.28
N THR A 344 31.15 29.30 -0.44
CA THR A 344 32.23 29.56 -1.37
C THR A 344 33.54 28.92 -0.89
N LEU A 345 34.40 28.61 -1.85
CA LEU A 345 35.74 27.99 -1.77
C LEU A 345 36.75 28.75 -0.87
N PRO A 346 37.91 28.13 -0.60
CA PRO A 346 39.13 28.79 -1.07
C PRO A 346 40.18 27.89 -1.74
N THR A 347 40.86 28.53 -2.69
CA THR A 347 42.15 28.31 -3.39
C THR A 347 42.37 27.05 -4.20
#